data_AF-A0A2S9FI03-F1
#
_entry.id   AF-A0A2S9FI03-F1
#
_cell.length_a   1.000
_cell.length_b   1.000
_cell.length_c   1.000
_cell.angle_alpha   90.00
_cell.angle_beta   90.00
_cell.angle_gamma   90.00
#
_symmetry.space_group_name_H-M   'P 1'
#
loop_
_entity.id
_entity.type
_entity.pdbx_description
1 polymer ?
#
loop_
_entity_poly.entity_id
_entity_poly.type
_entity_poly.pdbx_seq_one_letter_code
_entity_poly.pdbx_strand_id
1 'polypeptide(L)'
;AALALGLDHCFGPVMLHRVEATVRPENAASRAVLAKAGFREEGLLKRYLDVDGAWRDHLLVAMTIEELNGSVASALVRAGHASWA
;
A
#
# COMPACT_ATOMS: atom_id res chain seq x y z
N ALA A 1 -10.64 -0.73 3.47
CA ALA A 1 -11.09 -1.98 2.82
C ALA A 1 -10.61 -2.11 1.37
N ALA A 2 -10.89 -1.15 0.48
CA ALA A 2 -10.57 -1.27 -0.96
C ALA A 2 -9.11 -1.68 -1.27
N LEU A 3 -8.12 -1.02 -0.68
CA LEU A 3 -6.70 -1.37 -0.89
C LEU A 3 -6.38 -2.82 -0.49
N ALA A 4 -6.89 -3.28 0.65
CA ALA A 4 -6.66 -4.65 1.12
C ALA A 4 -7.28 -5.69 0.19
N LEU A 5 -8.50 -5.46 -0.29
CA LEU A 5 -9.15 -6.32 -1.28
C LEU A 5 -8.41 -6.32 -2.62
N GLY A 6 -7.91 -5.15 -3.04
CA GLY A 6 -7.07 -5.03 -4.23
C GLY A 6 -5.78 -5.82 -4.12
N LEU A 7 -5.08 -5.74 -2.98
CA LEU A 7 -3.88 -6.53 -2.72
C LEU A 7 -4.17 -8.04 -2.71
N ASP A 8 -5.24 -8.46 -2.02
CA ASP A 8 -5.66 -9.86 -2.01
C ASP A 8 -5.95 -10.37 -3.44
N HIS A 9 -6.52 -9.52 -4.30
CA HIS A 9 -6.73 -9.83 -5.71
C HIS A 9 -5.42 -9.91 -6.50
N CYS A 10 -4.51 -8.95 -6.32
CA CYS A 10 -3.20 -8.90 -6.97
C CYS A 10 -2.35 -10.13 -6.66
N PHE A 11 -2.31 -10.52 -5.39
CA PHE A 11 -1.48 -11.63 -4.90
C PHE A 11 -2.13 -13.01 -5.11
N GLY A 12 -3.47 -13.07 -5.17
CA GLY A 12 -4.21 -14.28 -5.48
C GLY A 12 -4.45 -14.41 -6.99
N PRO A 13 -5.66 -14.12 -7.50
CA PRO A 13 -6.02 -14.35 -8.90
C PRO A 13 -5.05 -13.79 -9.96
N VAL A 14 -4.45 -12.62 -9.73
CA VAL A 14 -3.52 -12.00 -10.71
C VAL A 14 -2.11 -12.62 -10.62
N MET A 15 -1.79 -13.32 -9.52
CA MET A 15 -0.51 -14.00 -9.29
C MET A 15 0.70 -13.05 -9.37
N LEU A 16 0.55 -11.78 -8.96
CA LEU A 16 1.67 -10.87 -8.84
C LEU A 16 2.53 -11.25 -7.64
N HIS A 17 3.84 -11.13 -7.79
CA HIS A 17 4.78 -11.33 -6.68
C HIS A 17 4.88 -10.09 -5.78
N ARG A 18 4.82 -8.90 -6.37
CA ARG A 18 5.05 -7.61 -5.70
C ARG A 18 4.05 -6.56 -6.15
N VAL A 19 3.61 -5.74 -5.21
CA VAL A 19 2.83 -4.52 -5.47
C VAL A 19 3.57 -3.33 -4.86
N GLU A 20 3.63 -2.24 -5.61
CA GLU A 20 4.20 -0.97 -5.14
C GLU A 20 3.18 0.16 -5.22
N ALA A 21 3.45 1.21 -4.45
CA ALA A 21 2.74 2.48 -4.54
C ALA A 21 3.73 3.63 -4.35
N THR A 22 3.40 4.78 -4.93
CA THR A 22 4.12 6.02 -4.67
C THR A 22 3.20 6.99 -3.95
N VAL A 23 3.73 7.67 -2.93
CA VAL A 23 2.96 8.60 -2.10
C VAL A 23 3.82 9.80 -1.73
N ARG A 24 3.26 11.01 -1.80
CA ARG A 24 3.96 12.20 -1.32
C ARG A 24 4.27 12.10 0.17
N PRO A 25 5.48 12.48 0.63
CA PRO A 25 5.83 12.47 2.06
C PRO A 25 4.84 13.24 2.95
N GLU A 26 4.27 14.33 2.40
CA GLU A 26 3.32 15.21 3.11
C GLU A 26 1.91 14.63 3.21
N ASN A 27 1.56 13.59 2.44
CA ASN A 27 0.24 12.97 2.45
C ASN A 27 0.11 11.96 3.60
N ALA A 28 0.02 12.48 4.83
CA ALA A 28 -0.07 11.68 6.05
C ALA A 28 -1.24 10.69 6.04
N ALA A 29 -2.39 11.09 5.48
CA ALA A 29 -3.57 10.23 5.40
C ALA A 29 -3.33 8.99 4.52
N SER A 30 -2.77 9.18 3.31
CA SER A 30 -2.46 8.07 2.41
C SER A 30 -1.35 7.17 2.97
N ARG A 31 -0.31 7.77 3.58
CA ARG A 31 0.75 7.01 4.26
C ARG A 31 0.19 6.13 5.38
N ALA A 32 -0.76 6.64 6.17
CA ALA A 32 -1.41 5.84 7.21
C ALA A 32 -2.22 4.67 6.65
N VAL A 33 -2.87 4.84 5.49
CA VAL A 33 -3.58 3.74 4.80
C VAL A 33 -2.61 2.67 4.31
N LEU A 34 -1.50 3.06 3.68
CA LEU A 34 -0.46 2.14 3.19
C LEU A 34 0.20 1.38 4.35
N ALA A 35 0.53 2.08 5.45
CA ALA A 35 1.09 1.46 6.64
C ALA A 35 0.13 0.45 7.29
N LYS A 36 -1.16 0.79 7.40
CA LYS A 36 -2.19 -0.15 7.93
C LYS A 36 -2.35 -1.40 7.06
N ALA A 37 -2.13 -1.28 5.75
CA ALA A 37 -2.15 -2.43 4.84
C ALA A 37 -0.87 -3.27 4.91
N GLY A 38 0.21 -2.77 5.53
CA GLY A 38 1.47 -3.48 5.75
C GLY A 38 2.60 -3.14 4.78
N PHE A 39 2.45 -2.08 3.97
CA PHE A 39 3.53 -1.65 3.07
C PHE A 39 4.77 -1.18 3.84
N ARG A 40 5.96 -1.49 3.29
CA ARG A 40 7.26 -0.97 3.76
C ARG A 40 7.74 0.17 2.88
N GLU A 41 8.36 1.19 3.47
CA GLU A 41 9.08 2.23 2.71
C GLU A 41 10.40 1.66 2.17
N GLU A 42 10.63 1.83 0.86
CA GLU A 42 11.82 1.31 0.16
C GLU A 42 12.71 2.43 -0.40
N GLY A 43 12.19 3.63 -0.59
CA GLY A 43 13.01 4.75 -1.04
C GLY A 43 12.26 6.07 -1.17
N LEU A 44 13.03 7.12 -1.47
CA LEU A 44 12.52 8.46 -1.80
C LEU A 44 12.89 8.79 -3.25
N LEU A 45 11.88 8.88 -4.11
CA LEU A 45 12.00 9.28 -5.49
C LEU A 45 11.97 10.81 -5.56
N LYS A 46 13.11 11.43 -5.87
CA LYS A 46 13.25 12.90 -5.92
C LYS A 46 12.60 13.45 -7.20
N ARG A 47 11.73 14.46 -7.06
CA ARG A 47 11.04 15.13 -8.19
C ARG A 47 10.41 14.13 -9.17
N TYR A 48 9.66 13.16 -8.63
CA TYR A 48 9.19 11.98 -9.35
C TYR A 48 7.98 12.24 -10.24
N LEU A 49 6.98 12.97 -9.74
CA LEU A 49 5.75 13.27 -10.46
C LEU A 49 5.45 14.75 -10.41
N ASP A 50 4.97 15.31 -11.52
CA ASP A 50 4.37 16.64 -11.54
C ASP A 50 2.97 16.57 -10.92
N VAL A 51 2.84 17.19 -9.74
CA VAL A 51 1.60 17.23 -8.97
C VAL A 51 1.40 18.65 -8.50
N ASP A 52 0.25 19.22 -8.86
CA ASP A 52 -0.13 20.60 -8.50
C ASP A 52 0.91 21.62 -9.01
N GLY A 53 1.28 21.48 -10.29
CA GLY A 53 2.14 22.40 -11.03
C GLY A 53 3.62 22.41 -10.63
N ALA A 54 4.08 21.37 -9.92
CA ALA A 54 5.48 21.24 -9.56
C ALA A 54 5.88 19.77 -9.40
N TRP A 55 7.13 19.47 -9.75
CA TRP A 55 7.72 18.15 -9.51
C TRP A 55 7.90 17.89 -8.02
N ARG A 56 7.22 16.87 -7.51
CA ARG A 56 7.21 16.51 -6.09
C ARG A 56 7.96 15.21 -5.85
N ASP A 57 8.61 15.17 -4.69
CA ASP A 57 9.17 13.92 -4.18
C ASP A 57 8.04 12.94 -3.83
N HIS A 58 8.29 11.65 -4.00
CA HIS A 58 7.39 10.58 -3.57
C HIS A 58 8.18 9.50 -2.84
N LEU A 59 7.64 9.00 -1.75
CA LEU A 59 8.08 7.75 -1.16
C LEU A 59 7.64 6.60 -2.06
N LEU A 60 8.57 5.70 -2.34
CA LEU A 60 8.27 4.38 -2.90
C LEU A 60 8.02 3.43 -1.73
N VAL A 61 6.86 2.79 -1.75
CA VAL A 61 6.51 1.73 -0.79
C VAL A 61 6.18 0.45 -1.54
N ALA A 62 6.45 -0.70 -0.92
CA ALA A 62 6.09 -1.99 -1.52
C ALA A 62 5.72 -3.06 -0.49
N MET A 63 5.13 -4.13 -1.03
CA MET A 63 4.83 -5.38 -0.35
C MET A 63 5.04 -6.54 -1.32
N THR A 64 5.62 -7.63 -0.85
CA THR A 64 5.68 -8.90 -1.60
C THR A 64 4.76 -9.96 -0.98
N ILE A 65 4.46 -10.99 -1.77
CA ILE A 65 3.56 -12.08 -1.37
C ILE A 65 4.03 -12.83 -0.12
N GLU A 66 5.35 -12.96 0.09
CA GLU A 66 5.93 -13.65 1.25
C GLU A 66 5.65 -12.93 2.57
N GLU A 67 5.30 -11.65 2.53
CA GLU A 67 5.02 -10.84 3.70
C GLU A 67 3.59 -11.03 4.22
N LEU A 68 2.76 -11.78 3.47
CA LEU A 68 1.38 -12.08 3.84
C LEU A 68 1.29 -13.30 4.75
N ASN A 69 0.56 -13.14 5.86
CA ASN A 69 0.09 -14.24 6.68
C ASN A 69 -1.44 -14.36 6.57
N GLY A 70 -1.88 -15.08 5.54
CA GLY A 70 -3.26 -15.13 5.07
C GLY A 70 -3.53 -14.04 4.04
N SER A 71 -4.59 -13.25 4.24
CA SER A 71 -4.95 -12.14 3.36
C SER A 71 -4.81 -10.79 4.08
N VAL A 72 -4.61 -9.70 3.34
CA VAL A 72 -4.58 -8.33 3.87
C VAL A 72 -5.93 -7.96 4.47
N ALA A 73 -7.04 -8.37 3.85
CA ALA A 73 -8.37 -8.13 4.44
C ALA A 73 -8.51 -8.80 5.80
N SER A 74 -8.03 -10.05 5.93
CA SER A 74 -8.01 -10.77 7.20
C SER A 74 -7.14 -10.08 8.25
N ALA A 75 -5.99 -9.53 7.86
CA ALA A 75 -5.14 -8.75 8.75
C ALA A 75 -5.85 -7.49 9.25
N LEU A 76 -6.57 -6.76 8.38
CA LEU A 76 -7.36 -5.60 8.79
C LEU A 76 -8.48 -5.95 9.76
N VAL A 77 -9.17 -7.09 9.56
CA VAL A 77 -10.21 -7.55 10.48
C VAL A 77 -9.61 -7.91 11.84
N ARG A 78 -8.49 -8.64 11.88
CA ARG A 78 -7.78 -8.95 13.13
C ARG A 78 -7.32 -7.71 13.88
N ALA A 79 -6.93 -6.66 13.15
CA ALA A 79 -6.52 -5.38 13.72
C ALA A 79 -7.70 -4.47 14.14
N GLY A 80 -8.96 -4.91 13.94
CA GLY A 80 -10.15 -4.11 14.26
C GLY A 80 -10.38 -2.93 13.31
N HIS A 81 -9.80 -2.96 12.11
CA HIS A 81 -9.96 -1.92 11.09
C HIS A 81 -11.04 -2.23 10.04
N ALA A 82 -11.60 -3.44 10.10
CA ALA A 82 -12.70 -3.89 9.27
C ALA A 82 -13.47 -5.00 10.01
N SER A 83 -14.66 -5.33 9.51
CA SER A 83 -15.41 -6.51 9.93
C SER A 83 -15.81 -7.32 8.70
N TRP A 84 -15.96 -8.63 8.88
CA TRP A 84 -16.74 -9.42 7.94
C TRP A 84 -18.21 -9.02 8.05
N ALA A 85 -18.92 -9.06 6.93
CA ALA A 85 -20.38 -8.88 6.90
C ALA A 85 -21.07 -10.18 7.28
#